data_AF-A0AAP3H276-F1
#
_entry.id   AF-A0AAP3H276-F1
#
_cell.length_a   1.000
_cell.length_b   1.000
_cell.length_c   1.000
_cell.angle_alpha   90.00
_cell.angle_beta   90.00
_cell.angle_gamma   90.00
#
_symmetry.space_group_name_H-M   'P 1'
#
loop_
_entity.id
_entity.type
_entity.pdbx_description
1 polymer ?
#
loop_
_entity_poly.entity_id
_entity_poly.type
_entity_poly.pdbx_seq_one_letter_code
_entity_poly.pdbx_strand_id
1 'polypeptide(L)'
;MRKLSDSADLVNGMSQRLGIDQGARLARDPEGEARRLMQMVSRCASCLAQGACGDLQARHDQLATCPVYCENKACFDGLTPRL
;
A
#
# COMPACT_ATOMS: atom_id res chain seq x y z
N MET A 1 -10.55 -2.87 16.40
CA MET A 1 -9.09 -2.66 16.18
C MET A 1 -8.49 -3.52 15.09
N ARG A 2 -8.91 -4.80 14.88
CA ARG A 2 -8.40 -5.69 13.81
C ARG A 2 -8.32 -5.04 12.42
N LYS A 3 -9.39 -4.37 12.00
CA LYS A 3 -9.49 -3.72 10.68
C LYS A 3 -8.33 -2.77 10.35
N LEU A 4 -7.82 -1.99 11.32
CA LEU A 4 -6.69 -1.08 11.09
C LEU A 4 -5.37 -1.84 10.93
N SER A 5 -5.17 -2.90 11.71
CA SER A 5 -3.99 -3.78 11.57
C SER A 5 -4.00 -4.46 10.20
N ASP A 6 -5.11 -5.10 9.83
CA ASP A 6 -5.26 -5.77 8.54
C ASP A 6 -5.03 -4.80 7.36
N SER A 7 -5.47 -3.55 7.54
CA SER A 7 -5.26 -2.48 6.55
C SER A 7 -3.79 -2.07 6.43
N ALA A 8 -3.06 -2.02 7.54
CA ALA A 8 -1.63 -1.74 7.55
C ALA A 8 -0.86 -2.87 6.84
N ASP A 9 -1.21 -4.12 7.13
CA ASP A 9 -0.61 -5.29 6.49
C ASP A 9 -0.86 -5.30 4.97
N LEU A 10 -2.10 -5.00 4.54
CA LEU A 10 -2.44 -4.90 3.11
C LEU A 10 -1.70 -3.75 2.41
N VAL A 11 -1.58 -2.58 3.03
CA VAL A 11 -0.84 -1.44 2.46
C VAL A 11 0.64 -1.78 2.33
N ASN A 12 1.23 -2.36 3.36
CA ASN A 12 2.63 -2.77 3.36
C ASN A 12 2.91 -3.86 2.31
N GLY A 13 2.06 -4.90 2.25
CA GLY A 13 2.18 -5.99 1.29
C GLY A 13 2.01 -5.54 -0.16
N MET A 14 1.13 -4.56 -0.43
CA MET A 14 0.99 -3.96 -1.76
C MET A 14 2.26 -3.18 -2.14
N SER A 15 2.81 -2.40 -1.22
CA SER A 15 4.06 -1.66 -1.45
C SER A 15 5.21 -2.58 -1.83
N GLN A 16 5.38 -3.69 -1.12
CA GLN A 16 6.42 -4.69 -1.40
C GLN A 16 6.27 -5.28 -2.79
N ARG A 17 5.06 -5.69 -3.17
CA ARG A 17 4.76 -6.29 -4.48
C ARG A 17 4.96 -5.33 -5.64
N LEU A 18 4.75 -4.03 -5.40
CA LEU A 18 5.03 -2.97 -6.38
C LEU A 18 6.51 -2.55 -6.44
N GLY A 19 7.39 -3.20 -5.67
CA GLY A 19 8.81 -2.87 -5.64
C GLY A 19 9.13 -1.52 -4.99
N ILE A 20 8.24 -0.99 -4.15
CA ILE A 20 8.47 0.28 -3.46
C ILE A 20 9.33 0.00 -2.21
N ASP A 21 10.54 0.56 -2.21
CA ASP A 21 11.46 0.50 -1.07
C ASP A 21 11.02 1.49 0.03
N GLN A 22 10.20 1.01 0.97
CA GLN A 22 9.78 1.81 2.12
C GLN A 22 10.93 2.14 3.07
N GLY A 23 11.97 1.31 3.15
CA GLY A 23 13.12 1.55 4.03
C GLY A 23 13.90 2.77 3.59
N ALA A 24 14.23 2.85 2.30
CA ALA A 24 14.91 4.01 1.72
C ALA A 24 14.06 5.29 1.84
N ARG A 25 12.74 5.18 1.65
CA ARG A 25 11.83 6.33 1.77
C ARG A 25 11.73 6.83 3.21
N LEU A 26 11.54 5.92 4.17
CA LEU A 26 11.44 6.27 5.59
C LEU A 26 12.75 6.86 6.11
N ALA A 27 13.90 6.35 5.64
CA ALA A 27 15.20 6.92 5.99
C ALA A 27 15.37 8.36 5.47
N ARG A 28 14.76 8.69 4.33
CA ARG A 28 14.81 10.04 3.72
C ARG A 28 13.86 11.04 4.39
N ASP A 29 12.66 10.62 4.75
CA ASP A 29 11.64 11.47 5.39
C ASP A 29 10.77 10.66 6.37
N PRO A 30 11.24 10.43 7.60
CA PRO A 30 10.52 9.60 8.57
C PRO A 30 9.13 10.13 8.89
N GLU A 31 9.00 11.44 9.14
CA GLU A 31 7.73 12.04 9.55
C GLU A 31 6.73 12.10 8.39
N GLY A 32 7.17 12.52 7.21
CA GLY A 32 6.31 12.61 6.04
C GLY A 32 5.80 11.24 5.61
N GLU A 33 6.67 10.22 5.62
CA GLU A 33 6.29 8.86 5.24
C GLU A 33 5.43 8.18 6.31
N ALA A 34 5.66 8.45 7.61
CA ALA A 34 4.75 7.99 8.66
C ALA A 34 3.34 8.59 8.51
N ARG A 35 3.23 9.91 8.24
CA ARG A 35 1.94 10.57 7.98
C ARG A 35 1.27 10.01 6.73
N ARG A 36 2.03 9.78 5.66
CA ARG A 36 1.53 9.17 4.42
C ARG A 36 0.99 7.77 4.67
N LEU A 37 1.73 6.93 5.39
CA LEU A 37 1.32 5.57 5.73
C LEU A 37 0.01 5.58 6.53
N MET A 38 -0.09 6.41 7.56
CA MET A 38 -1.33 6.54 8.34
C MET A 38 -2.54 6.91 7.46
N GLN A 39 -2.38 7.87 6.54
CA GLN A 39 -3.45 8.22 5.60
C GLN A 39 -3.83 7.05 4.67
N MET A 40 -2.84 6.30 4.18
CA MET A 40 -3.10 5.12 3.33
C MET A 40 -3.84 4.03 4.09
N VAL A 41 -3.45 3.77 5.34
CA VAL A 41 -4.11 2.80 6.22
C VAL A 41 -5.55 3.21 6.52
N SER A 42 -5.79 4.48 6.82
CA SER A 42 -7.16 4.99 7.05
C SER A 42 -8.05 4.84 5.81
N ARG A 43 -7.56 5.18 4.61
CA ARG A 43 -8.30 4.94 3.35
C ARG A 43 -8.55 3.45 3.09
N CYS A 44 -7.56 2.61 3.37
CA CYS A 44 -7.66 1.17 3.20
C CYS A 44 -8.71 0.59 4.15
N ALA A 45 -8.76 1.05 5.40
CA ALA A 45 -9.70 0.56 6.41
C ALA A 45 -11.17 0.81 6.06
N SER A 46 -11.47 1.86 5.29
CA SER A 46 -12.81 2.13 4.74
C SER A 46 -13.09 1.45 3.40
N CYS A 47 -12.12 0.78 2.79
CA CYS A 47 -12.27 0.16 1.48
C CYS A 47 -13.14 -1.10 1.55
N LEU A 48 -14.10 -1.21 0.62
CA LEU A 48 -14.99 -2.36 0.49
C LEU A 48 -14.32 -3.56 -0.22
N ALA A 49 -13.22 -3.34 -0.94
CA ALA A 49 -12.53 -4.34 -1.75
C ALA A 49 -11.29 -4.96 -1.06
N GLN A 50 -11.17 -4.87 0.27
CA GLN A 50 -10.01 -5.42 1.00
C GLN A 50 -9.84 -6.94 0.81
N GLY A 51 -10.93 -7.70 0.72
CA GLY A 51 -10.87 -9.14 0.46
C GLY A 51 -10.20 -9.45 -0.88
N ALA A 52 -10.64 -8.78 -1.95
CA ALA A 52 -10.03 -8.89 -3.28
C ALA A 52 -8.56 -8.44 -3.28
N CYS A 53 -8.20 -7.43 -2.48
CA CYS A 53 -6.80 -7.03 -2.29
C CYS A 53 -5.96 -8.12 -1.64
N GLY A 54 -6.48 -8.76 -0.58
CA GLY A 54 -5.83 -9.90 0.06
C GLY A 54 -5.62 -11.06 -0.90
N ASP A 55 -6.67 -11.45 -1.66
CA ASP A 55 -6.60 -12.54 -2.63
C ASP A 55 -5.58 -12.27 -3.74
N LEU A 56 -5.55 -11.03 -4.26
CA LEU A 56 -4.55 -10.60 -5.24
C LEU A 56 -3.14 -10.74 -4.66
N GLN A 57 -2.90 -10.21 -3.46
CA GLN A 57 -1.59 -10.26 -2.83
C GLN A 57 -1.16 -11.70 -2.51
N ALA A 58 -2.07 -12.59 -2.15
CA ALA A 58 -1.77 -14.00 -1.89
C ALA A 58 -1.35 -14.78 -3.15
N ARG A 59 -1.77 -14.34 -4.34
CA ARG A 59 -1.49 -15.01 -5.63
C ARG A 59 -0.29 -14.45 -6.37
N HIS A 60 0.22 -13.29 -5.96
CA HIS A 60 1.25 -12.57 -6.68
C HIS A 60 2.34 -12.07 -5.73
N ASP A 61 3.58 -12.50 -5.95
CA ASP A 61 4.75 -12.00 -5.23
C ASP A 61 5.22 -10.64 -5.76
N GLN A 62 4.85 -10.31 -6.99
CA GLN A 62 5.16 -9.04 -7.66
C GLN A 62 3.97 -8.56 -8.49
N LEU A 63 3.83 -7.24 -8.57
CA LEU A 63 2.81 -6.56 -9.35
C LEU A 63 3.48 -5.46 -10.17
N ALA A 64 3.21 -5.44 -11.48
CA ALA A 64 3.69 -4.38 -12.36
C ALA A 64 2.96 -3.04 -12.11
N THR A 65 1.71 -3.09 -11.67
CA THR A 65 0.88 -1.89 -11.44
C THR A 65 -0.07 -2.09 -10.26
N CYS A 66 -0.39 -1.00 -9.56
CA CYS A 66 -1.43 -1.02 -8.54
C CYS A 66 -2.81 -1.26 -9.17
N PRO A 67 -3.63 -2.18 -8.65
CA PRO A 67 -4.92 -2.51 -9.24
C PRO A 67 -5.87 -1.30 -9.24
N VAL A 68 -6.69 -1.19 -10.29
CA VAL A 68 -7.57 -0.04 -10.53
C VAL A 68 -8.60 0.22 -9.42
N TYR A 69 -9.00 -0.83 -8.68
CA TYR A 69 -9.95 -0.72 -7.58
C TYR A 69 -9.32 -0.25 -6.26
N CYS A 70 -7.99 -0.11 -6.18
CA CYS A 70 -7.34 0.28 -4.94
C CYS A 70 -7.56 1.76 -4.64
N GLU A 71 -8.20 2.06 -3.51
CA GLU A 71 -8.37 3.44 -2.99
C GLU A 71 -7.03 4.17 -2.75
N ASN A 72 -5.92 3.43 -2.66
CA ASN A 72 -4.58 3.99 -2.55
C ASN A 72 -3.82 4.05 -3.88
N LYS A 73 -4.45 3.72 -5.01
CA LYS A 73 -3.79 3.65 -6.33
C LYS A 73 -3.03 4.93 -6.66
N ALA A 74 -3.69 6.08 -6.56
CA ALA A 74 -3.04 7.37 -6.86
C ALA A 74 -1.83 7.63 -5.96
N CYS A 75 -1.86 7.18 -4.70
CA CYS A 75 -0.71 7.27 -3.81
C CYS A 75 0.41 6.36 -4.33
N PHE A 76 0.12 5.08 -4.53
CA PHE A 76 1.10 4.09 -5.00
C PHE A 76 1.71 4.45 -6.35
N ASP A 77 0.92 4.91 -7.32
CA ASP A 77 1.41 5.34 -8.64
C ASP A 77 2.39 6.54 -8.52
N GLY A 78 2.22 7.39 -7.50
CA GLY A 78 3.17 8.46 -7.17
C GLY A 78 4.41 7.99 -6.41
N LEU A 79 4.43 6.73 -5.95
CA LEU A 79 5.54 6.11 -5.22
C LEU A 79 6.37 5.15 -6.08
N THR A 80 5.74 4.52 -7.06
CA THR A 80 6.41 3.63 -8.01
C THR A 80 7.34 4.44 -8.92
N PRO A 81 8.60 4.01 -9.10
CA PRO A 81 9.50 4.62 -10.07
C PRO A 81 8.84 4.62 -11.45
N ARG A 82 8.78 5.78 -12.11
CA ARG A 82 8.40 5.82 -13.52
C ARG A 82 9.60 5.31 -14.31
N LEU A 83 9.43 4.16 -14.98
CA LEU A 83 10.34 3.71 -16.03
C LEU A 83 10.29 4.68 -17.21
#